data_AF-A0A7Y9FH46-F1
#
_entry.id   AF-A0A7Y9FH46-F1
#
_cell.length_a   1.000
_cell.length_b   1.000
_cell.length_c   1.000
_cell.angle_alpha   90.00
_cell.angle_beta   90.00
_cell.angle_gamma   90.00
#
_symmetry.space_group_name_H-M   'P 1'
#
loop_
_entity.id
_entity.type
_entity.pdbx_description
1 polymer ?
#
loop_
_entity_poly.entity_id
_entity_poly.type
_entity_poly.pdbx_seq_one_letter_code
_entity_poly.pdbx_strand_id
1 'polypeptide(L)'
;MITRVTQATVQRSTLANLQMNLSAASKLQAQMSSGKKIQVPSDDPSGAQDMLRLRADQRQNTQLQRNTADGDAWLSTVDTALTSSLSIVRATRDLVVRAGSGALNAESREALAAEVEALRDELLAQANTTYGGRSVFAGTSSAPQAFGATTPYAYQGVAGASVTRQVGPETTVRVDGDGQSVFGDTGTGTVFELFDTIAASMRAGTDLTAEQDALDVRMQGMLREVASVGARHNHVLNAKSTLQDGALTLTTQLGAIEDVDLAEIILQVQQQEVAYQGALAATSKVLQPTLLDFLR
;
A
#
# COMPACT_ATOMS: atom_id res chain seq x y z
N MET A 1 -72.72 13.92 1.20
CA MET A 1 -72.58 14.71 2.44
C MET A 1 -71.32 15.56 2.31
N ILE A 2 -71.45 16.89 2.38
CA ILE A 2 -70.29 17.80 2.38
C ILE A 2 -69.81 17.91 3.83
N THR A 3 -68.60 17.45 4.11
CA THR A 3 -67.97 17.55 5.44
C THR A 3 -67.83 19.02 5.82
N ARG A 4 -68.33 19.42 7.00
CA ARG A 4 -68.24 20.81 7.48
C ARG A 4 -66.77 21.15 7.77
N VAL A 5 -66.15 21.93 6.90
CA VAL A 5 -64.81 22.49 7.13
C VAL A 5 -64.95 23.62 8.15
N THR A 6 -64.44 23.43 9.37
CA THR A 6 -64.46 24.47 10.41
C THR A 6 -63.23 25.37 10.30
N GLN A 7 -63.32 26.62 10.77
CA GLN A 7 -62.18 27.54 10.81
C GLN A 7 -60.98 26.94 11.56
N ALA A 8 -61.24 26.16 12.63
CA ALA A 8 -60.20 25.45 13.37
C ALA A 8 -59.51 24.34 12.53
N THR A 9 -60.24 23.67 11.63
CA THR A 9 -59.69 22.68 10.71
C THR A 9 -58.77 23.34 9.67
N VAL A 10 -59.17 24.50 9.12
CA VAL A 10 -58.36 25.29 8.17
C VAL A 10 -57.08 25.79 8.85
N GLN A 11 -57.18 26.33 10.07
CA GLN A 11 -56.01 26.80 10.82
C GLN A 11 -54.99 25.70 11.10
N ARG A 12 -55.45 24.51 11.52
CA ARG A 12 -54.57 23.37 11.78
C ARG A 12 -53.91 22.84 10.51
N SER A 13 -54.66 22.72 9.40
CA SER A 13 -54.09 22.25 8.13
C SER A 13 -53.06 23.24 7.59
N THR A 14 -53.32 24.54 7.71
CA THR A 14 -52.36 25.58 7.32
C THR A 14 -51.08 25.53 8.17
N LEU A 15 -51.18 25.42 9.49
CA LEU A 15 -50.00 25.30 10.36
C LEU A 15 -49.20 24.04 10.06
N ALA A 16 -49.86 22.89 9.86
CA ALA A 16 -49.21 21.64 9.48
C ALA A 16 -48.48 21.77 8.13
N ASN A 17 -49.09 22.43 7.14
CA ASN A 17 -48.45 22.70 5.85
C ASN A 17 -47.22 23.62 5.97
N LEU A 18 -47.30 24.67 6.80
CA LEU A 18 -46.15 25.54 7.06
C LEU A 18 -44.99 24.78 7.73
N GLN A 19 -45.31 23.92 8.70
CA GLN A 19 -44.31 23.07 9.36
C GLN A 19 -43.68 22.07 8.40
N MET A 20 -44.47 21.43 7.52
CA MET A 20 -43.94 20.55 6.47
C MET A 20 -43.01 21.30 5.51
N ASN A 21 -43.40 22.52 5.08
CA ASN A 21 -42.58 23.35 4.20
C ASN A 21 -41.27 23.80 4.85
N LEU A 22 -41.30 24.14 6.14
CA LEU A 22 -40.11 24.50 6.90
C LEU A 22 -39.15 23.31 7.04
N SER A 23 -39.69 22.12 7.29
CA SER A 23 -38.90 20.88 7.36
C SER A 23 -38.24 20.55 6.01
N ALA A 24 -38.97 20.71 4.90
CA ALA A 24 -38.43 20.49 3.55
C ALA A 24 -37.32 21.50 3.22
N ALA A 25 -37.52 22.78 3.54
CA ALA A 25 -36.51 23.83 3.36
C ALA A 25 -35.24 23.53 4.18
N SER A 26 -35.40 23.14 5.44
CA SER A 26 -34.28 22.77 6.32
C SER A 26 -33.48 21.58 5.76
N LYS A 27 -34.16 20.56 5.22
CA LYS A 27 -33.51 19.42 4.57
C LYS A 27 -32.69 19.84 3.34
N LEU A 28 -33.27 20.63 2.44
CA LEU A 28 -32.58 21.11 1.24
C LEU A 28 -31.38 22.01 1.58
N GLN A 29 -31.51 22.88 2.60
CA GLN A 29 -30.38 23.68 3.11
C GLN A 29 -29.28 22.81 3.71
N ALA A 30 -29.63 21.75 4.43
CA ALA A 30 -28.66 20.80 4.96
C ALA A 30 -27.95 20.06 3.80
N GLN A 31 -28.68 19.60 2.79
CA GLN A 31 -28.11 18.96 1.60
C GLN A 31 -27.18 19.92 0.83
N MET A 32 -27.59 21.19 0.67
CA MET A 32 -26.78 22.23 0.04
C MET A 32 -25.47 22.50 0.79
N SER A 33 -25.54 22.64 2.11
CA SER A 33 -24.36 22.95 2.94
C SER A 33 -23.40 21.76 3.11
N SER A 34 -23.94 20.53 3.18
CA SER A 34 -23.13 19.31 3.28
C SER A 34 -22.61 18.80 1.94
N GLY A 35 -23.26 19.16 0.83
CA GLY A 35 -23.02 18.58 -0.49
C GLY A 35 -23.46 17.11 -0.61
N LYS A 36 -24.16 16.56 0.39
CA LYS A 36 -24.53 15.14 0.45
C LYS A 36 -26.04 14.93 0.32
N LYS A 37 -26.42 14.02 -0.57
CA LYS A 37 -27.81 13.64 -0.88
C LYS A 37 -28.43 12.87 0.28
N ILE A 38 -27.68 11.95 0.86
CA ILE A 38 -28.11 11.09 1.97
C ILE A 38 -27.41 11.53 3.24
N GLN A 39 -28.13 12.14 4.18
CA GLN A 39 -27.56 12.60 5.46
C GLN A 39 -27.82 11.62 6.58
N VAL A 40 -29.03 11.07 6.60
CA VAL A 40 -29.44 10.04 7.55
C VAL A 40 -29.91 8.81 6.78
N PRO A 41 -29.74 7.60 7.33
CA PRO A 41 -30.19 6.38 6.66
C PRO A 41 -31.69 6.34 6.33
N SER A 42 -32.51 7.15 7.01
CA SER A 42 -33.94 7.28 6.71
C SER A 42 -34.24 8.05 5.43
N ASP A 43 -33.29 8.79 4.85
CA ASP A 43 -33.47 9.52 3.60
C ASP A 43 -33.53 8.57 2.39
N ASP A 44 -32.66 7.56 2.38
CA ASP A 44 -32.61 6.48 1.40
C ASP A 44 -31.96 5.24 2.05
N PRO A 45 -32.74 4.31 2.60
CA PRO A 45 -32.20 3.13 3.29
C PRO A 45 -31.35 2.24 2.37
N SER A 46 -31.74 2.10 1.11
CA SER A 46 -30.99 1.34 0.09
C SER A 46 -29.65 2.00 -0.23
N GLY A 47 -29.67 3.29 -0.57
CA GLY A 47 -28.47 4.06 -0.84
C GLY A 47 -27.54 4.12 0.37
N ALA A 48 -28.10 4.22 1.58
CA ALA A 48 -27.32 4.16 2.82
C ALA A 48 -26.60 2.81 3.00
N GLN A 49 -27.27 1.69 2.70
CA GLN A 49 -26.63 0.37 2.74
C GLN A 49 -25.48 0.27 1.72
N ASP A 50 -25.70 0.72 0.48
CA ASP A 50 -24.67 0.70 -0.56
C ASP A 50 -23.48 1.61 -0.20
N MET A 51 -23.73 2.82 0.32
CA MET A 51 -22.68 3.72 0.81
C MET A 51 -21.84 3.07 1.92
N LEU A 52 -22.48 2.40 2.88
CA LEU A 52 -21.77 1.73 3.97
C LEU A 52 -20.87 0.61 3.45
N ARG A 53 -21.34 -0.17 2.48
CA ARG A 53 -20.53 -1.19 1.79
C ARG A 53 -19.36 -0.55 1.05
N LEU A 54 -19.60 0.44 0.18
CA LEU A 54 -18.56 1.12 -0.58
C LEU A 54 -17.50 1.79 0.32
N ARG A 55 -17.90 2.39 1.44
CA ARG A 55 -16.97 2.93 2.43
C ARG A 55 -16.16 1.82 3.11
N ALA A 56 -16.73 0.63 3.33
CA ALA A 56 -15.97 -0.52 3.83
C ALA A 56 -14.93 -0.99 2.80
N ASP A 57 -15.32 -1.09 1.54
CA ASP A 57 -14.44 -1.45 0.43
C ASP A 57 -13.31 -0.41 0.26
N GLN A 58 -13.61 0.90 0.38
CA GLN A 58 -12.59 1.96 0.38
C GLN A 58 -11.58 1.79 1.51
N ARG A 59 -12.05 1.48 2.74
CA ARG A 59 -11.13 1.24 3.88
C ARG A 59 -10.23 0.03 3.63
N GLN A 60 -10.80 -1.06 3.10
CA GLN A 60 -10.04 -2.25 2.74
C GLN A 60 -9.02 -1.93 1.63
N ASN A 61 -9.42 -1.22 0.58
CA ASN A 61 -8.55 -0.80 -0.51
C ASN A 61 -7.39 0.07 -0.01
N THR A 62 -7.65 1.04 0.86
CA THR A 62 -6.62 1.89 1.49
C THR A 62 -5.65 1.08 2.36
N GLN A 63 -6.13 0.04 3.06
CA GLN A 63 -5.24 -0.86 3.79
C GLN A 63 -4.34 -1.65 2.81
N LEU A 64 -4.91 -2.19 1.75
CA LEU A 64 -4.15 -2.93 0.73
C LEU A 64 -3.14 -2.02 0.01
N GLN A 65 -3.47 -0.76 -0.26
CA GLN A 65 -2.54 0.24 -0.81
C GLN A 65 -1.34 0.48 0.11
N ARG A 66 -1.56 0.54 1.44
CA ARG A 66 -0.46 0.63 2.40
C ARG A 66 0.40 -0.63 2.41
N ASN A 67 -0.22 -1.81 2.32
CA ASN A 67 0.49 -3.08 2.26
C ASN A 67 1.34 -3.22 0.98
N THR A 68 0.81 -2.80 -0.18
CA THR A 68 1.56 -2.84 -1.46
C THR A 68 2.67 -1.80 -1.49
N ALA A 69 2.46 -0.62 -0.91
CA ALA A 69 3.53 0.37 -0.75
C ALA A 69 4.68 -0.16 0.13
N ASP A 70 4.37 -0.83 1.24
CA ASP A 70 5.39 -1.47 2.09
C ASP A 70 6.11 -2.60 1.35
N GLY A 71 5.36 -3.45 0.64
CA GLY A 71 5.94 -4.54 -0.15
C GLY A 71 6.84 -4.06 -1.29
N ASP A 72 6.46 -2.96 -1.96
CA ASP A 72 7.23 -2.30 -3.02
C ASP A 72 8.57 -1.77 -2.48
N ALA A 73 8.53 -1.03 -1.37
CA ALA A 73 9.73 -0.50 -0.73
C ALA A 73 10.66 -1.61 -0.17
N TRP A 74 10.07 -2.66 0.42
CA TRP A 74 10.83 -3.81 0.90
C TRP A 74 11.53 -4.55 -0.24
N LEU A 75 10.79 -4.91 -1.31
CA LEU A 75 11.34 -5.64 -2.45
C LEU A 75 12.36 -4.81 -3.22
N SER A 76 12.17 -3.50 -3.34
CA SER A 76 13.18 -2.60 -3.92
C SER A 76 14.48 -2.58 -3.12
N THR A 77 14.39 -2.65 -1.78
CA THR A 77 15.57 -2.74 -0.91
C THR A 77 16.30 -4.07 -1.11
N VAL A 78 15.56 -5.18 -1.20
CA VAL A 78 16.12 -6.52 -1.50
C VAL A 78 16.79 -6.53 -2.86
N ASP A 79 16.12 -6.04 -3.90
CA ASP A 79 16.63 -6.01 -5.27
C ASP A 79 17.93 -5.21 -5.40
N THR A 80 17.99 -4.04 -4.75
CA THR A 80 19.20 -3.21 -4.69
C THR A 80 20.35 -3.96 -4.01
N ALA A 81 20.09 -4.56 -2.84
CA ALA A 81 21.11 -5.31 -2.11
C ALA A 81 21.63 -6.54 -2.89
N LEU A 82 20.74 -7.25 -3.58
CA LEU A 82 21.12 -8.38 -4.44
C LEU A 82 21.93 -7.94 -5.67
N THR A 83 21.55 -6.83 -6.29
CA THR A 83 22.27 -6.28 -7.46
C THR A 83 23.68 -5.81 -7.08
N SER A 84 23.83 -5.16 -5.93
CA SER A 84 25.14 -4.81 -5.36
C SER A 84 25.95 -6.06 -5.04
N SER A 85 25.35 -7.05 -4.38
CA SER A 85 26.00 -8.33 -4.06
C SER A 85 26.51 -9.05 -5.31
N LEU A 86 25.71 -9.08 -6.37
CA LEU A 86 26.08 -9.67 -7.65
C LEU A 86 27.25 -8.94 -8.32
N SER A 87 27.32 -7.62 -8.18
CA SER A 87 28.43 -6.80 -8.70
C SER A 87 29.73 -7.08 -7.93
N ILE A 88 29.65 -7.26 -6.61
CA ILE A 88 30.78 -7.65 -5.75
C ILE A 88 31.32 -9.03 -6.13
N VAL A 89 30.43 -10.02 -6.34
CA VAL A 89 30.83 -11.37 -6.78
C VAL A 89 31.49 -11.34 -8.16
N ARG A 90 31.00 -10.52 -9.10
CA ARG A 90 31.64 -10.34 -10.42
C ARG A 90 33.02 -9.70 -10.31
N ALA A 91 33.17 -8.64 -9.53
CA ALA A 91 34.47 -8.02 -9.28
C ALA A 91 35.46 -9.02 -8.68
N THR A 92 35.01 -9.84 -7.73
CA THR A 92 35.83 -10.90 -7.13
C THR A 92 36.25 -11.94 -8.16
N ARG A 93 35.34 -12.37 -9.04
CA ARG A 93 35.65 -13.27 -10.17
C ARG A 93 36.73 -12.69 -11.08
N ASP A 94 36.66 -11.40 -11.40
CA ASP A 94 37.67 -10.74 -12.23
C ASP A 94 39.05 -10.73 -11.53
N LEU A 95 39.09 -10.52 -10.22
CA LEU A 95 40.32 -10.64 -9.41
C LEU A 95 40.88 -12.07 -9.40
N VAL A 96 40.01 -13.08 -9.29
CA VAL A 96 40.39 -14.50 -9.34
C VAL A 96 41.01 -14.85 -10.70
N VAL A 97 40.40 -14.44 -11.80
CA VAL A 97 40.94 -14.65 -13.16
C VAL A 97 42.28 -13.93 -13.34
N ARG A 98 42.39 -12.70 -12.82
CA ARG A 98 43.67 -11.96 -12.83
C ARG A 98 44.74 -12.69 -12.02
N ALA A 99 44.40 -13.24 -10.87
CA ALA A 99 45.32 -14.01 -10.03
C ALA A 99 45.79 -15.31 -10.69
N GLY A 100 44.92 -15.99 -11.45
CA GLY A 100 45.25 -17.22 -12.17
C GLY A 100 46.04 -17.05 -13.48
N SER A 101 46.07 -15.84 -14.05
CA SER A 101 46.61 -15.61 -15.41
C SER A 101 48.11 -15.31 -15.51
N GLY A 102 48.86 -15.23 -14.39
CA GLY A 102 50.26 -14.82 -14.45
C GLY A 102 51.14 -15.24 -13.27
N ALA A 103 52.46 -15.16 -13.48
CA ALA A 103 53.46 -15.33 -12.43
C ALA A 103 53.50 -14.07 -11.53
N LEU A 104 52.54 -13.98 -10.61
CA LEU A 104 52.48 -12.90 -9.63
C LEU A 104 53.52 -13.11 -8.52
N ASN A 105 54.21 -12.04 -8.12
CA ASN A 105 55.06 -12.04 -6.93
C ASN A 105 54.21 -12.07 -5.64
N ALA A 106 54.86 -12.30 -4.50
CA ALA A 106 54.18 -12.41 -3.21
C ALA A 106 53.42 -11.13 -2.84
N GLU A 107 54.01 -9.96 -3.14
CA GLU A 107 53.43 -8.65 -2.85
C GLU A 107 52.15 -8.41 -3.66
N SER A 108 52.12 -8.76 -4.94
CA SER A 108 50.92 -8.61 -5.78
C SER A 108 49.81 -9.58 -5.35
N ARG A 109 50.17 -10.80 -4.93
CA ARG A 109 49.19 -11.78 -4.41
C ARG A 109 48.57 -11.32 -3.11
N GLU A 110 49.37 -10.76 -2.19
CA GLU A 110 48.85 -10.17 -0.96
C GLU A 110 47.90 -9.00 -1.24
N ALA A 111 48.27 -8.10 -2.17
CA ALA A 111 47.41 -6.98 -2.53
C ALA A 111 46.06 -7.41 -3.12
N LEU A 112 46.04 -8.45 -3.97
CA LEU A 112 44.79 -9.01 -4.51
C LEU A 112 43.96 -9.70 -3.43
N ALA A 113 44.60 -10.45 -2.53
CA ALA A 113 43.92 -11.09 -1.41
C ALA A 113 43.25 -10.06 -0.49
N ALA A 114 43.95 -8.97 -0.16
CA ALA A 114 43.40 -7.87 0.64
C ALA A 114 42.19 -7.21 -0.03
N GLU A 115 42.20 -7.07 -1.36
CA GLU A 115 41.05 -6.54 -2.12
C GLU A 115 39.84 -7.50 -2.03
N VAL A 116 40.05 -8.81 -2.15
CA VAL A 116 38.97 -9.81 -1.98
C VAL A 116 38.39 -9.77 -0.57
N GLU A 117 39.23 -9.59 0.46
CA GLU A 117 38.77 -9.45 1.85
C GLU A 117 37.93 -8.17 2.04
N ALA A 118 38.30 -7.06 1.41
CA ALA A 118 37.49 -5.84 1.43
C ALA A 118 36.13 -6.03 0.74
N LEU A 119 36.11 -6.72 -0.41
CA LEU A 119 34.88 -7.05 -1.13
C LEU A 119 33.99 -8.01 -0.33
N ARG A 120 34.55 -8.96 0.42
CA ARG A 120 33.80 -9.82 1.35
C ARG A 120 33.10 -8.99 2.42
N ASP A 121 33.79 -8.03 3.03
CA ASP A 121 33.22 -7.19 4.08
C ASP A 121 32.09 -6.31 3.53
N GLU A 122 32.24 -5.81 2.30
CA GLU A 122 31.16 -5.11 1.59
C GLU A 122 29.97 -6.04 1.32
N LEU A 123 30.22 -7.28 0.85
CA LEU A 123 29.18 -8.28 0.62
C LEU A 123 28.42 -8.61 1.90
N LEU A 124 29.12 -8.71 3.02
CA LEU A 124 28.53 -8.98 4.32
C LEU A 124 27.66 -7.82 4.80
N ALA A 125 28.06 -6.59 4.51
CA ALA A 125 27.21 -5.42 4.74
C ALA A 125 25.92 -5.49 3.90
N GLN A 126 26.01 -5.87 2.63
CA GLN A 126 24.83 -6.05 1.77
C GLN A 126 23.91 -7.17 2.28
N ALA A 127 24.46 -8.32 2.69
CA ALA A 127 23.71 -9.44 3.24
C ALA A 127 23.01 -9.11 4.57
N ASN A 128 23.48 -8.07 5.28
CA ASN A 128 22.90 -7.56 6.51
C ASN A 128 22.04 -6.30 6.31
N THR A 129 21.65 -5.99 5.06
CA THR A 129 20.74 -4.88 4.76
C THR A 129 19.42 -5.01 5.54
N THR A 130 18.94 -3.88 6.04
CA THR A 130 17.69 -3.81 6.81
C THR A 130 16.69 -2.87 6.16
N TYR A 131 15.40 -3.17 6.34
CA TYR A 131 14.29 -2.30 6.00
C TYR A 131 13.37 -2.20 7.22
N GLY A 132 13.05 -0.98 7.65
CA GLY A 132 12.22 -0.75 8.84
C GLY A 132 12.77 -1.36 10.13
N GLY A 133 14.10 -1.45 10.27
CA GLY A 133 14.78 -2.04 11.43
C GLY A 133 14.78 -3.58 11.46
N ARG A 134 14.31 -4.23 10.39
CA ARG A 134 14.34 -5.70 10.23
C ARG A 134 15.25 -6.07 9.07
N SER A 135 16.03 -7.15 9.22
CA SER A 135 16.83 -7.67 8.11
C SER A 135 15.93 -8.17 6.97
N VAL A 136 16.32 -7.87 5.74
CA VAL A 136 15.57 -8.29 4.54
C VAL A 136 15.88 -9.72 4.10
N PHE A 137 16.93 -10.34 4.67
CA PHE A 137 17.43 -11.67 4.33
C PHE A 137 17.32 -12.70 5.48
N ALA A 138 16.91 -12.27 6.68
CA ALA A 138 16.80 -13.14 7.87
C ALA A 138 15.45 -13.88 8.02
N GLY A 139 14.61 -13.85 6.97
CA GLY A 139 13.25 -14.41 7.01
C GLY A 139 12.37 -13.74 8.06
N THR A 140 11.64 -14.52 8.86
CA THR A 140 10.78 -13.99 9.94
C THR A 140 11.54 -13.67 11.23
N SER A 141 12.86 -13.79 11.26
CA SER A 141 13.66 -13.47 12.45
C SER A 141 13.52 -12.00 12.85
N SER A 142 13.68 -11.74 14.15
CA SER A 142 13.80 -10.40 14.72
C SER A 142 15.26 -10.01 14.97
N ALA A 143 16.21 -10.88 14.59
CA ALA A 143 17.63 -10.59 14.67
C ALA A 143 17.97 -9.31 13.89
N PRO A 144 18.82 -8.43 14.44
CA PRO A 144 19.23 -7.19 13.77
C PRO A 144 20.10 -7.45 12.53
N GLN A 145 20.68 -8.64 12.42
CA GLN A 145 21.56 -9.07 11.33
C GLN A 145 21.14 -10.47 10.85
N ALA A 146 21.29 -10.73 9.55
CA ALA A 146 21.05 -12.06 8.96
C ALA A 146 22.27 -12.98 9.10
N PHE A 147 23.48 -12.41 9.05
CA PHE A 147 24.74 -13.13 9.07
C PHE A 147 25.67 -12.56 10.14
N GLY A 148 26.33 -13.45 10.89
CA GLY A 148 27.34 -13.06 11.87
C GLY A 148 28.56 -12.37 11.24
N ALA A 149 29.28 -11.58 12.02
CA ALA A 149 30.45 -10.82 11.57
C ALA A 149 31.74 -11.66 11.46
N THR A 150 31.74 -12.89 11.96
CA THR A 150 32.93 -13.75 12.06
C THR A 150 32.67 -15.11 11.45
N THR A 151 33.69 -15.70 10.83
CA THR A 151 33.70 -17.08 10.32
C THR A 151 33.13 -18.05 11.37
N PRO A 152 32.13 -18.91 11.03
CA PRO A 152 31.67 -19.30 9.69
C PRO A 152 30.59 -18.39 9.08
N TYR A 153 30.42 -17.15 9.57
CA TYR A 153 29.35 -16.23 9.16
C TYR A 153 27.97 -16.86 9.33
N ALA A 154 27.72 -17.39 10.53
CA ALA A 154 26.51 -18.16 10.79
C ALA A 154 25.24 -17.38 10.45
N TYR A 155 24.31 -18.04 9.76
CA TYR A 155 22.98 -17.51 9.49
C TYR A 155 22.17 -17.43 10.80
N GLN A 156 21.69 -16.24 11.13
CA GLN A 156 20.92 -15.93 12.34
C GLN A 156 19.41 -15.78 12.05
N GLY A 157 19.00 -16.07 10.81
CA GLY A 157 17.60 -16.07 10.40
C GLY A 157 16.89 -17.39 10.67
N VAL A 158 15.60 -17.43 10.34
CA VAL A 158 14.80 -18.66 10.41
C VAL A 158 14.73 -19.28 9.02
N ALA A 159 15.38 -20.43 8.84
CA ALA A 159 15.41 -21.17 7.59
C ALA A 159 13.99 -21.48 7.08
N GLY A 160 13.73 -21.22 5.80
CA GLY A 160 12.44 -21.50 5.15
C GLY A 160 11.26 -20.62 5.60
N ALA A 161 11.47 -19.69 6.54
CA ALA A 161 10.43 -18.75 6.95
C ALA A 161 10.38 -17.55 6.00
N SER A 162 9.17 -17.19 5.58
CA SER A 162 8.93 -16.10 4.63
C SER A 162 8.13 -14.97 5.27
N VAL A 163 8.45 -13.75 4.88
CA VAL A 163 7.69 -12.55 5.24
C VAL A 163 6.75 -12.27 4.09
N THR A 164 5.45 -12.36 4.33
CA THR A 164 4.43 -12.09 3.32
C THR A 164 3.73 -10.75 3.57
N ARG A 165 3.20 -10.18 2.50
CA ARG A 165 2.31 -9.02 2.51
C ARG A 165 1.07 -9.34 1.70
N GLN A 166 -0.09 -8.99 2.26
CA GLN A 166 -1.35 -9.10 1.55
C GLN A 166 -1.48 -7.93 0.57
N VAL A 167 -1.49 -8.24 -0.72
CA VAL A 167 -1.52 -7.26 -1.82
C VAL A 167 -2.87 -7.21 -2.53
N GLY A 168 -3.77 -8.13 -2.19
CA GLY A 168 -5.15 -8.19 -2.68
C GLY A 168 -6.07 -8.86 -1.65
N PRO A 169 -7.38 -8.97 -1.93
CA PRO A 169 -8.35 -9.57 -1.01
C PRO A 169 -7.95 -10.97 -0.52
N GLU A 170 -7.38 -11.80 -1.38
CA GLU A 170 -6.93 -13.17 -1.05
C GLU A 170 -5.49 -13.47 -1.52
N THR A 171 -4.79 -12.46 -2.05
CA THR A 171 -3.46 -12.64 -2.63
C THR A 171 -2.40 -12.11 -1.68
N THR A 172 -1.42 -12.95 -1.35
CA THR A 172 -0.23 -12.57 -0.60
C THR A 172 1.02 -12.73 -1.44
N VAL A 173 2.01 -11.87 -1.21
CA VAL A 173 3.31 -11.90 -1.87
C VAL A 173 4.40 -11.98 -0.81
N ARG A 174 5.39 -12.84 -1.06
CA ARG A 174 6.62 -12.91 -0.27
C ARG A 174 7.50 -11.69 -0.56
N VAL A 175 7.87 -10.93 0.46
CA VAL A 175 8.67 -9.70 0.30
C VAL A 175 10.12 -9.83 0.75
N ASP A 176 10.46 -10.86 1.53
CA ASP A 176 11.84 -11.16 1.93
C ASP A 176 12.66 -11.81 0.81
N GLY A 177 13.98 -11.63 0.88
CA GLY A 177 14.95 -12.41 0.11
C GLY A 177 15.37 -13.65 0.90
N ASP A 178 15.57 -14.77 0.22
CA ASP A 178 16.10 -15.97 0.87
C ASP A 178 17.60 -15.83 1.16
N GLY A 179 17.95 -15.26 2.31
CA GLY A 179 19.35 -15.06 2.70
C GLY A 179 20.14 -16.36 2.74
N GLN A 180 19.53 -17.45 3.20
CA GLN A 180 20.20 -18.74 3.29
C GLN A 180 20.49 -19.32 1.91
N SER A 181 19.54 -19.26 0.98
CA SER A 181 19.76 -19.72 -0.40
C SER A 181 20.77 -18.88 -1.16
N VAL A 182 20.90 -17.59 -0.85
CA VAL A 182 21.76 -16.64 -1.58
C VAL A 182 23.18 -16.61 -1.01
N PHE A 183 23.31 -16.47 0.31
CA PHE A 183 24.60 -16.23 1.00
C PHE A 183 25.01 -17.40 1.92
N GLY A 184 24.06 -18.23 2.33
CA GLY A 184 24.27 -19.30 3.29
C GLY A 184 25.00 -20.53 2.76
N ASP A 185 25.13 -21.54 3.61
CA ASP A 185 25.84 -22.77 3.30
C ASP A 185 25.06 -23.64 2.30
N THR A 186 25.70 -23.97 1.17
CA THR A 186 25.16 -24.85 0.12
C THR A 186 25.83 -26.23 0.12
N GLY A 187 26.48 -26.62 1.23
CA GLY A 187 27.24 -27.87 1.38
C GLY A 187 28.74 -27.70 1.16
N THR A 188 29.21 -26.49 0.82
CA THR A 188 30.63 -26.14 0.62
C THR A 188 31.06 -24.92 1.45
N GLY A 189 30.30 -24.57 2.48
CA GLY A 189 30.48 -23.34 3.26
C GLY A 189 29.60 -22.19 2.77
N THR A 190 29.68 -21.03 3.42
CA THR A 190 28.96 -19.80 3.03
C THR A 190 29.66 -19.08 1.87
N VAL A 191 28.99 -18.09 1.26
CA VAL A 191 29.64 -17.25 0.23
C VAL A 191 30.83 -16.49 0.82
N PHE A 192 30.77 -16.10 2.09
CA PHE A 192 31.84 -15.38 2.77
C PHE A 192 33.07 -16.27 3.01
N GLU A 193 32.85 -17.53 3.39
CA GLU A 193 33.93 -18.52 3.52
C GLU A 193 34.61 -18.83 2.18
N LEU A 194 33.86 -18.78 1.07
CA LEU A 194 34.46 -18.87 -0.26
C LEU A 194 35.41 -17.69 -0.53
N PHE A 195 35.06 -16.47 -0.12
CA PHE A 195 35.95 -15.31 -0.26
C PHE A 195 37.20 -15.45 0.63
N ASP A 196 37.05 -15.95 1.86
CA ASP A 196 38.20 -16.25 2.74
C ASP A 196 39.12 -17.29 2.11
N THR A 197 38.54 -18.34 1.52
CA THR A 197 39.28 -19.40 0.83
C THR A 197 40.01 -18.85 -0.38
N ILE A 198 39.37 -18.00 -1.19
CA ILE A 198 40.00 -17.32 -2.32
C ILE A 198 41.20 -16.49 -1.87
N ALA A 199 41.05 -15.67 -0.83
CA ALA A 199 42.13 -14.84 -0.32
C ALA A 199 43.30 -15.70 0.19
N ALA A 200 43.02 -16.82 0.87
CA ALA A 200 44.04 -17.77 1.31
C ALA A 200 44.76 -18.46 0.14
N SER A 201 44.01 -18.94 -0.86
CA SER A 201 44.53 -19.58 -2.08
C SER A 201 45.38 -18.61 -2.91
N MET A 202 44.97 -17.33 -3.00
CA MET A 202 45.77 -16.26 -3.63
C MET A 202 47.11 -16.07 -2.92
N ARG A 203 47.14 -15.97 -1.59
CA ARG A 203 48.39 -15.83 -0.80
C ARG A 203 49.30 -17.05 -0.96
N ALA A 204 48.71 -18.25 -0.95
CA ALA A 204 49.44 -19.50 -1.15
C ALA A 204 49.96 -19.66 -2.59
N GLY A 205 49.26 -19.09 -3.58
CA GLY A 205 49.55 -19.26 -5.01
C GLY A 205 49.17 -20.63 -5.52
N THR A 206 48.11 -21.19 -4.95
CA THR A 206 47.51 -22.43 -5.44
C THR A 206 46.67 -22.15 -6.68
N ASP A 207 46.29 -23.22 -7.38
CA ASP A 207 45.31 -23.12 -8.46
C ASP A 207 43.96 -22.63 -7.89
N LEU A 208 43.31 -21.72 -8.62
CA LEU A 208 42.07 -21.03 -8.24
C LEU A 208 40.86 -21.51 -9.06
N THR A 209 41.03 -22.54 -9.89
CA THR A 209 39.97 -23.08 -10.77
C THR A 209 38.75 -23.55 -9.98
N ALA A 210 38.95 -24.22 -8.84
CA ALA A 210 37.86 -24.71 -8.00
C ALA A 210 37.05 -23.56 -7.37
N GLU A 211 37.72 -22.51 -6.91
CA GLU A 211 37.08 -21.32 -6.34
C GLU A 211 36.36 -20.51 -7.41
N GLN A 212 36.88 -20.46 -8.64
CA GLN A 212 36.22 -19.82 -9.77
C GLN A 212 34.91 -20.55 -10.13
N ASP A 213 34.92 -21.88 -10.19
CA ASP A 213 33.71 -22.69 -10.43
C ASP A 213 32.69 -22.49 -9.29
N ALA A 214 33.15 -22.43 -8.05
CA ALA A 214 32.29 -22.16 -6.90
C ALA A 214 31.66 -20.75 -6.97
N LEU A 215 32.42 -19.72 -7.35
CA LEU A 215 31.89 -18.36 -7.56
C LEU A 215 30.83 -18.34 -8.66
N ASP A 216 31.03 -19.07 -9.75
CA ASP A 216 30.07 -19.15 -10.86
C ASP A 216 28.75 -19.80 -10.40
N VAL A 217 28.81 -20.84 -9.57
CA VAL A 217 27.62 -21.44 -8.94
C VAL A 217 26.90 -20.44 -8.03
N ARG A 218 27.64 -19.66 -7.23
CA ARG A 218 27.04 -18.63 -6.37
C ARG A 218 26.38 -17.52 -7.18
N MET A 219 27.06 -17.03 -8.21
CA MET A 219 26.54 -16.01 -9.11
C MET A 219 25.23 -16.48 -9.76
N GLN A 220 25.15 -17.74 -10.20
CA GLN A 220 23.90 -18.32 -10.72
C GLN A 220 22.80 -18.39 -9.65
N GLY A 221 23.14 -18.76 -8.41
CA GLY A 221 22.21 -18.74 -7.27
C GLY A 221 21.63 -17.34 -7.02
N MET A 222 22.49 -16.32 -6.95
CA MET A 222 22.08 -14.93 -6.80
C MET A 222 21.19 -14.46 -7.95
N LEU A 223 21.54 -14.79 -9.20
CA LEU A 223 20.74 -14.44 -10.38
C LEU A 223 19.34 -15.06 -10.34
N ARG A 224 19.20 -16.30 -9.86
CA ARG A 224 17.88 -16.94 -9.67
C ARG A 224 17.05 -16.18 -8.65
N GLU A 225 17.65 -15.75 -7.54
CA GLU A 225 16.90 -14.98 -6.53
C GLU A 225 16.55 -13.58 -7.04
N VAL A 226 17.45 -12.89 -7.76
CA VAL A 226 17.15 -11.59 -8.42
C VAL A 226 15.95 -11.74 -9.35
N ALA A 227 15.92 -12.77 -10.20
CA ALA A 227 14.77 -13.01 -11.09
C ALA A 227 13.47 -13.29 -10.32
N SER A 228 13.55 -14.08 -9.25
CA SER A 228 12.43 -14.39 -8.35
C SER A 228 11.90 -13.14 -7.64
N VAL A 229 12.78 -12.30 -7.09
CA VAL A 229 12.45 -11.01 -6.46
C VAL A 229 11.83 -10.06 -7.48
N GLY A 230 12.41 -9.95 -8.68
CA GLY A 230 11.87 -9.11 -9.76
C GLY A 230 10.46 -9.51 -10.20
N ALA A 231 10.18 -10.82 -10.30
CA ALA A 231 8.83 -11.31 -10.58
C ALA A 231 7.82 -10.92 -9.48
N ARG A 232 8.23 -11.06 -8.22
CA ARG A 232 7.43 -10.67 -7.05
C ARG A 232 7.22 -9.15 -7.00
N HIS A 233 8.24 -8.37 -7.31
CA HIS A 233 8.17 -6.91 -7.35
C HIS A 233 7.19 -6.43 -8.43
N ASN A 234 7.26 -6.98 -9.64
CA ASN A 234 6.29 -6.71 -10.70
C ASN A 234 4.85 -7.07 -10.27
N HIS A 235 4.66 -8.19 -9.58
CA HIS A 235 3.35 -8.55 -9.05
C HIS A 235 2.82 -7.51 -8.03
N VAL A 236 3.68 -6.98 -7.15
CA VAL A 236 3.31 -5.90 -6.22
C VAL A 236 2.99 -4.61 -6.97
N LEU A 237 3.78 -4.24 -7.98
CA LEU A 237 3.53 -3.04 -8.79
C LEU A 237 2.20 -3.12 -9.54
N ASN A 238 1.89 -4.27 -10.13
CA ASN A 238 0.61 -4.52 -10.80
C ASN A 238 -0.55 -4.42 -9.80
N ALA A 239 -0.44 -5.06 -8.63
CA ALA A 239 -1.45 -4.97 -7.59
C ALA A 239 -1.65 -3.53 -7.10
N LYS A 240 -0.55 -2.76 -6.93
CA LYS A 240 -0.58 -1.34 -6.57
C LYS A 240 -1.34 -0.51 -7.60
N SER A 241 -1.09 -0.73 -8.90
CA SER A 241 -1.82 -0.08 -10.00
C SER A 241 -3.32 -0.40 -9.93
N THR A 242 -3.68 -1.68 -9.82
CA THR A 242 -5.09 -2.12 -9.72
C THR A 242 -5.80 -1.50 -8.51
N LEU A 243 -5.13 -1.39 -7.37
CA LEU A 243 -5.70 -0.75 -6.16
C LEU A 243 -5.85 0.77 -6.31
N GLN A 244 -5.02 1.43 -7.12
CA GLN A 244 -5.19 2.85 -7.45
C GLN A 244 -6.43 3.06 -8.33
N ASP A 245 -6.60 2.23 -9.37
CA ASP A 245 -7.78 2.25 -10.23
C ASP A 245 -9.07 1.90 -9.45
N GLY A 246 -8.97 0.92 -8.55
CA GLY A 246 -10.05 0.54 -7.63
C GLY A 246 -10.45 1.69 -6.70
N ALA A 247 -9.49 2.47 -6.18
CA ALA A 247 -9.78 3.64 -5.34
C ALA A 247 -10.59 4.70 -6.11
N LEU A 248 -10.21 4.99 -7.35
CA LEU A 248 -10.92 5.94 -8.21
C LEU A 248 -12.34 5.46 -8.52
N THR A 249 -12.46 4.16 -8.84
CA THR A 249 -13.75 3.53 -9.13
C THR A 249 -14.68 3.61 -7.92
N LEU A 250 -14.21 3.22 -6.74
CA LEU A 250 -14.98 3.28 -5.49
C LEU A 250 -15.38 4.71 -5.14
N THR A 251 -14.49 5.68 -5.36
CA THR A 251 -14.79 7.12 -5.13
C THR A 251 -15.88 7.61 -6.07
N THR A 252 -15.79 7.25 -7.36
CA THR A 252 -16.81 7.61 -8.36
C THR A 252 -18.16 6.98 -8.03
N GLN A 253 -18.18 5.69 -7.66
CA GLN A 253 -19.40 4.99 -7.26
C GLN A 253 -20.03 5.58 -6.00
N LEU A 254 -19.20 5.93 -5.01
CA LEU A 254 -19.67 6.57 -3.79
C LEU A 254 -20.27 7.95 -4.10
N GLY A 255 -19.57 8.77 -4.88
CA GLY A 255 -20.04 10.10 -5.30
C GLY A 255 -21.35 10.06 -6.07
N ALA A 256 -21.54 9.08 -6.96
CA ALA A 256 -22.79 8.90 -7.70
C ALA A 256 -24.02 8.63 -6.80
N ILE A 257 -23.79 8.11 -5.58
CA ILE A 257 -24.86 7.82 -4.61
C ILE A 257 -24.99 8.98 -3.60
N GLU A 258 -23.86 9.50 -3.12
CA GLU A 258 -23.84 10.40 -1.98
C GLU A 258 -23.81 11.89 -2.34
N ASP A 259 -23.35 12.27 -3.53
CA ASP A 259 -23.19 13.68 -3.90
C ASP A 259 -24.50 14.27 -4.46
N VAL A 260 -24.73 15.55 -4.17
CA VAL A 260 -25.86 16.31 -4.74
C VAL A 260 -25.45 17.05 -6.01
N ASP A 261 -26.41 17.19 -6.94
CA ASP A 261 -26.33 18.25 -7.94
C ASP A 261 -26.66 19.58 -7.28
N LEU A 262 -25.61 20.37 -6.99
CA LEU A 262 -25.77 21.67 -6.34
C LEU A 262 -26.65 22.62 -7.14
N ALA A 263 -26.64 22.55 -8.47
CA ALA A 263 -27.48 23.42 -9.30
C ALA A 263 -28.97 23.07 -9.11
N GLU A 264 -29.28 21.76 -9.10
CA GLU A 264 -30.64 21.29 -8.81
C GLU A 264 -31.09 21.67 -7.39
N ILE A 265 -30.24 21.46 -6.38
CA ILE A 265 -30.56 21.80 -4.98
C ILE A 265 -30.76 23.31 -4.79
N ILE A 266 -29.94 24.14 -5.40
CA ILE A 266 -30.11 25.62 -5.36
C ILE A 266 -31.48 26.01 -5.94
N LEU A 267 -31.85 25.43 -7.09
CA LEU A 267 -33.14 25.69 -7.71
C LEU A 267 -34.30 25.23 -6.81
N GLN A 268 -34.20 24.03 -6.21
CA GLN A 268 -35.21 23.51 -5.29
C GLN A 268 -35.34 24.37 -4.03
N VAL A 269 -34.23 24.86 -3.46
CA VAL A 269 -34.26 25.80 -2.33
C VAL A 269 -35.00 27.08 -2.70
N GLN A 270 -34.69 27.69 -3.86
CA GLN A 270 -35.36 28.91 -4.31
C GLN A 270 -36.87 28.68 -4.55
N GLN A 271 -37.24 27.56 -5.18
CA GLN A 271 -38.65 27.20 -5.36
C GLN A 271 -39.37 27.04 -4.02
N GLN A 272 -38.73 26.41 -3.04
CA GLN A 272 -39.29 26.19 -1.71
C GLN A 272 -39.43 27.50 -0.91
N GLU A 273 -38.47 28.42 -1.02
CA GLU A 273 -38.56 29.75 -0.41
C GLU A 273 -39.73 30.56 -0.97
N VAL A 274 -39.89 30.58 -2.30
CA VAL A 274 -41.01 31.26 -2.97
C VAL A 274 -42.35 30.62 -2.57
N ALA A 275 -42.42 29.28 -2.54
CA ALA A 275 -43.63 28.56 -2.13
C ALA A 275 -44.00 28.86 -0.67
N TYR A 276 -43.02 28.91 0.24
CA TYR A 276 -43.23 29.24 1.65
C TYR A 276 -43.73 30.68 1.83
N GLN A 277 -43.12 31.66 1.15
CA GLN A 277 -43.59 33.05 1.15
C GLN A 277 -45.02 33.17 0.61
N GLY A 278 -45.32 32.45 -0.49
CA GLY A 278 -46.67 32.37 -1.05
C GLY A 278 -47.68 31.76 -0.09
N ALA A 279 -47.31 30.69 0.62
CA ALA A 279 -48.14 30.05 1.63
C ALA A 279 -48.43 30.99 2.82
N LEU A 280 -47.43 31.75 3.29
CA LEU A 280 -47.63 32.78 4.32
C LEU A 280 -48.60 33.88 3.85
N ALA A 281 -48.46 34.35 2.61
CA ALA A 281 -49.34 35.36 2.02
C ALA A 281 -50.78 34.84 1.79
N ALA A 282 -50.94 33.57 1.46
CA ALA A 282 -52.26 32.93 1.35
C ALA A 282 -52.89 32.75 2.74
N THR A 283 -52.09 32.32 3.72
CA THR A 283 -52.50 32.14 5.11
C THR A 283 -53.01 33.45 5.72
N SER A 284 -52.30 34.57 5.48
CA SER A 284 -52.72 35.88 5.98
C SER A 284 -54.07 36.34 5.39
N LYS A 285 -54.37 35.98 4.14
CA LYS A 285 -55.66 36.26 3.48
C LYS A 285 -56.80 35.37 3.97
N VAL A 286 -56.55 34.09 4.27
CA VAL A 286 -57.57 33.13 4.72
C VAL A 286 -57.90 33.28 6.21
N LEU A 287 -56.92 33.68 7.02
CA LEU A 287 -57.14 33.99 8.44
C LEU A 287 -57.85 35.32 8.68
N GLN A 288 -57.99 36.18 7.67
CA GLN A 288 -58.83 37.37 7.72
C GLN A 288 -60.19 37.12 7.03
N PRO A 289 -61.20 36.79 7.85
CA PRO A 289 -62.37 37.64 7.93
C PRO A 289 -62.41 38.20 9.35
N THR A 290 -62.34 39.53 9.46
CA THR A 290 -62.62 40.20 10.73
C THR A 290 -64.03 39.79 11.17
N LEU A 291 -64.24 39.58 12.47
CA LEU A 291 -65.57 39.35 13.06
C LEU A 291 -66.61 40.43 12.66
N LEU A 292 -66.15 41.56 12.08
CA LEU A 292 -66.96 42.65 11.55
C LEU A 292 -67.70 42.34 10.24
N ASP A 293 -67.23 41.39 9.41
CA ASP A 293 -67.94 41.02 8.17
C ASP A 293 -69.07 40.02 8.40
N PHE A 294 -69.12 39.35 9.56
CA PHE A 294 -70.22 38.47 9.95
C PHE A 294 -71.33 39.22 10.72
N LEU A 295 -71.14 40.52 11.00
CA LEU A 295 -72.08 41.40 11.72
C LEU A 295 -72.77 42.42 10.79
N ARG A 296 -72.95 42.11 9.50
CA ARG A 296 -73.82 42.87 8.60
C ARG A 296 -75.07 42.09 8.24
#